data_AF-X1G1M5-F1
#
_entry.id   AF-X1G1M5-F1
#
_cell.length_a   1.000
_cell.length_b   1.000
_cell.length_c   1.000
_cell.angle_alpha   90.00
_cell.angle_beta   90.00
_cell.angle_gamma   90.00
#
_symmetry.space_group_name_H-M   'P 1'
#
loop_
_entity.id
_entity.type
_entity.pdbx_description
1 polymer ?
#
loop_
_entity_poly.entity_id
_entity_poly.type
_entity_poly.pdbx_seq_one_letter_code
_entity_poly.pdbx_strand_id
1 'polypeptide(L)'
;VGKTIRRRLTDSLELAFTLSDGLAIVDHLGEKEYLFNQRAWCPVCGFSFPPLTPQMFSFNNPLGACPECGGLGIKMYFDPELIVPDSDLSLREGAIAPWADRHSVYFQQMLDSLASLAPSAIYIKAEPA
;
A
#
# COMPACT_ATOMS: atom_id res chain seq x y z
N VAL A 1 -21.90 -16.42 -40.39
CA VAL A 1 -20.93 -15.61 -41.16
C VAL A 1 -20.23 -16.50 -42.18
N GLY A 2 -20.32 -16.22 -43.48
CA GLY A 2 -19.63 -17.02 -44.51
C GLY A 2 -18.11 -16.96 -44.36
N LYS A 3 -17.39 -18.03 -44.74
CA LYS A 3 -15.92 -18.15 -44.58
C LYS A 3 -15.16 -16.94 -45.14
N THR A 4 -15.60 -16.39 -46.28
CA THR A 4 -14.97 -15.23 -46.93
C THR A 4 -15.08 -13.94 -46.11
N ILE A 5 -16.23 -13.68 -45.50
CA ILE A 5 -16.46 -12.49 -44.67
C ILE A 5 -15.63 -12.58 -43.39
N ARG A 6 -15.58 -13.77 -42.78
CA ARG A 6 -14.77 -14.01 -41.58
C ARG A 6 -13.29 -13.67 -41.83
N ARG A 7 -12.72 -14.13 -42.96
CA ARG A 7 -11.33 -13.84 -43.31
C ARG A 7 -11.08 -12.33 -43.43
N ARG A 8 -11.94 -11.61 -44.17
CA ARG A 8 -11.80 -10.15 -44.32
C ARG A 8 -11.90 -9.40 -42.99
N LEU A 9 -12.84 -9.78 -42.12
CA LEU A 9 -12.96 -9.17 -40.80
C LEU A 9 -11.71 -9.42 -39.94
N THR A 10 -11.16 -10.63 -39.96
CA THR A 10 -9.90 -10.95 -39.28
C THR A 10 -8.76 -10.10 -39.81
N ASP A 11 -8.55 -10.07 -41.13
CA ASP A 11 -7.47 -9.30 -41.76
C ASP A 11 -7.57 -7.79 -41.41
N SER A 12 -8.78 -7.21 -41.44
CA SER A 12 -9.00 -5.80 -41.11
C SER A 12 -8.81 -5.50 -39.63
N LEU A 13 -9.27 -6.38 -38.73
CA LEU A 13 -9.07 -6.20 -37.28
C LEU A 13 -7.60 -6.36 -36.90
N GLU A 14 -6.89 -7.35 -37.44
CA GLU A 14 -5.45 -7.51 -37.22
C GLU A 14 -4.66 -6.28 -37.68
N LEU A 15 -5.02 -5.72 -38.83
CA LEU A 15 -4.41 -4.47 -39.32
C LEU A 15 -4.71 -3.30 -38.37
N ALA A 16 -5.97 -3.13 -37.95
CA ALA A 16 -6.36 -2.06 -37.03
C ALA A 16 -5.61 -2.16 -35.69
N PHE A 17 -5.53 -3.36 -35.12
CA PHE A 17 -4.77 -3.61 -33.90
C PHE A 17 -3.28 -3.32 -34.09
N THR A 18 -2.68 -3.73 -35.21
CA THR A 18 -1.26 -3.47 -35.49
C THR A 18 -0.96 -1.98 -35.63
N LEU A 19 -1.85 -1.23 -36.28
CA LEU A 19 -1.67 0.22 -36.51
C LEU A 19 -1.90 1.07 -35.26
N SER A 20 -2.58 0.54 -34.25
CA SER A 20 -3.00 1.29 -33.06
C SER A 20 -2.59 0.63 -31.74
N ASP A 21 -1.56 -0.22 -31.77
CA ASP A 21 -0.98 -0.88 -30.60
C ASP A 21 -1.99 -1.69 -29.77
N GLY A 22 -2.90 -2.38 -30.46
CA GLY A 22 -3.86 -3.31 -29.88
C GLY A 22 -5.27 -2.76 -29.68
N LEU A 23 -5.59 -1.54 -30.11
CA LEU A 23 -6.95 -0.98 -30.05
C LEU A 23 -7.74 -1.24 -31.36
N ALA A 24 -9.06 -1.39 -31.29
CA ALA A 24 -9.91 -1.30 -32.46
C ALA A 24 -11.28 -0.77 -32.05
N ILE A 25 -11.84 0.14 -32.85
CA ILE A 25 -13.21 0.61 -32.69
C ILE A 25 -14.00 0.08 -33.90
N VAL A 26 -15.10 -0.60 -33.62
CA VAL A 26 -16.06 -1.05 -34.62
C VAL A 26 -17.31 -0.20 -34.49
N ASP A 27 -17.48 0.72 -35.44
CA ASP A 27 -18.71 1.48 -35.59
C ASP A 27 -19.70 0.67 -36.43
N HIS A 28 -20.81 0.26 -35.81
CA HIS A 28 -21.90 -0.41 -36.49
C HIS A 28 -23.01 0.60 -36.76
N LEU A 29 -23.23 0.91 -38.03
CA LEU A 29 -24.17 1.94 -38.48
C LEU A 29 -25.55 1.79 -37.83
N GLY A 30 -25.99 2.83 -37.11
CA GLY A 30 -27.27 2.87 -36.41
C GLY A 30 -27.29 2.16 -35.05
N GLU A 31 -26.17 1.59 -34.63
CA GLU A 31 -25.95 1.10 -33.26
C GLU A 31 -24.85 1.92 -32.57
N LYS A 32 -24.40 1.45 -31.41
CA LYS A 32 -23.27 2.03 -30.68
C LYS A 32 -21.94 1.52 -31.21
N GLU A 33 -20.88 2.28 -30.95
CA GLU A 33 -19.51 1.85 -31.16
C GLU A 33 -19.12 0.72 -30.19
N TYR A 34 -18.34 -0.23 -30.69
CA TYR A 34 -17.74 -1.31 -29.91
C TYR A 34 -16.24 -1.14 -29.86
N LEU A 35 -15.69 -0.95 -28.66
CA LEU A 35 -14.26 -0.85 -28.43
C LEU A 35 -13.68 -2.20 -28.05
N PHE A 36 -12.61 -2.60 -28.74
CA PHE A 36 -11.82 -3.79 -28.47
C PHE A 36 -10.38 -3.40 -28.15
N ASN A 37 -9.77 -4.10 -27.20
CA ASN A 37 -8.35 -3.95 -26.89
C ASN A 37 -7.71 -5.35 -26.72
N GLN A 38 -6.54 -5.58 -27.31
CA GLN A 38 -5.77 -6.81 -27.16
C GLN A 38 -5.08 -6.93 -25.79
N ARG A 39 -4.94 -5.82 -25.06
CA ARG A 39 -4.39 -5.76 -23.70
C ARG A 39 -5.52 -5.67 -22.68
N ALA A 40 -5.24 -6.12 -21.46
CA ALA A 40 -6.15 -5.96 -20.34
C ALA A 40 -6.26 -4.47 -19.99
N TRP A 41 -7.30 -3.81 -20.47
CA TRP A 41 -7.46 -2.37 -20.36
C TRP A 41 -8.86 -1.98 -19.90
N CYS A 42 -8.95 -0.96 -19.05
CA CYS A 42 -10.22 -0.44 -18.55
C CYS A 42 -10.71 0.74 -19.40
N PRO A 43 -11.87 0.62 -20.06
CA PRO A 43 -12.43 1.69 -20.89
C PRO A 43 -12.92 2.93 -20.14
N VAL A 44 -13.07 2.83 -18.82
CA VAL A 44 -13.59 3.93 -18.00
C VAL A 44 -12.46 4.83 -17.49
N CYS A 45 -11.35 4.24 -17.05
CA CYS A 45 -10.26 4.99 -16.40
C CYS A 45 -8.93 4.96 -17.16
N GLY A 46 -8.84 4.22 -18.26
CA GLY A 46 -7.61 4.14 -19.06
C GLY A 46 -6.52 3.24 -18.48
N PHE A 47 -6.77 2.59 -17.34
CA PHE A 47 -5.78 1.72 -16.70
C PHE A 47 -5.52 0.46 -17.53
N SER A 48 -4.24 0.11 -17.72
CA SER A 48 -3.80 -1.08 -18.44
C SER A 48 -3.03 -2.01 -17.50
N PHE A 49 -3.43 -3.27 -17.44
CA PHE A 49 -2.70 -4.32 -16.73
C PHE A 49 -1.66 -4.96 -17.66
N PRO A 50 -0.42 -5.18 -17.19
CA PRO A 50 0.51 -6.05 -17.89
C PRO A 50 -0.04 -7.49 -17.96
N PRO A 51 0.52 -8.35 -18.83
CA PRO A 51 0.15 -9.77 -18.87
C PRO A 51 0.28 -10.41 -17.49
N LEU A 52 -0.77 -11.11 -17.07
CA LEU A 52 -0.79 -11.78 -15.77
C LEU A 52 0.22 -12.94 -15.76
N THR A 53 1.10 -12.94 -14.76
CA THR A 53 2.03 -14.04 -14.52
C THR A 53 1.83 -14.62 -13.13
N PRO A 54 2.18 -15.91 -12.88
CA PRO A 54 2.06 -16.50 -11.55
C PRO A 54 2.86 -15.74 -10.47
N GLN A 55 3.97 -15.09 -10.83
CA GLN A 55 4.80 -14.35 -9.88
C GLN A 55 4.08 -13.14 -9.30
N MET A 56 3.17 -12.52 -10.04
CA MET A 56 2.36 -11.38 -9.56
C MET A 56 1.43 -11.75 -8.40
N PHE A 57 1.16 -13.05 -8.23
CA PHE A 57 0.31 -13.57 -7.15
C PHE A 57 1.13 -14.23 -6.03
N SER A 58 2.46 -14.17 -6.11
CA SER A 58 3.36 -14.72 -5.10
C SER A 58 3.83 -13.62 -4.16
N PHE A 59 3.41 -13.67 -2.90
CA PHE A 59 3.92 -12.79 -1.85
C PHE A 59 5.40 -13.03 -1.53
N ASN A 60 5.96 -14.16 -1.99
CA ASN A 60 7.39 -14.47 -1.90
C ASN A 60 8.21 -13.93 -3.08
N ASN A 61 7.57 -13.24 -4.05
CA ASN A 61 8.25 -12.64 -5.18
C ASN A 61 8.10 -11.11 -5.11
N PRO A 62 9.16 -10.31 -5.32
CA PRO A 62 9.06 -8.84 -5.31
C PRO A 62 7.98 -8.28 -6.25
N LEU A 63 7.65 -8.96 -7.34
CA LEU A 63 6.58 -8.55 -8.26
C LEU A 63 5.16 -8.70 -7.67
N GLY A 64 4.94 -9.66 -6.78
CA GLY A 64 3.64 -9.91 -6.13
C GLY A 64 3.59 -9.49 -4.66
N ALA A 65 4.74 -9.18 -4.06
CA ALA A 65 4.83 -8.77 -2.66
C ALA A 65 4.31 -7.35 -2.48
N CYS A 66 3.55 -7.14 -1.39
CA CYS A 66 3.17 -5.80 -0.97
C CYS A 66 4.42 -4.98 -0.62
N PRO A 67 4.65 -3.79 -1.21
CA PRO A 67 5.87 -3.01 -0.99
C PRO A 67 5.99 -2.49 0.44
N GLU A 68 4.87 -2.35 1.14
CA GLU A 68 4.79 -1.81 2.50
C GLU A 68 5.24 -2.81 3.58
N CYS A 69 5.02 -4.11 3.36
CA CYS A 69 5.37 -5.16 4.33
C CYS A 69 6.30 -6.23 3.74
N GLY A 70 6.77 -6.04 2.51
CA GLY A 70 7.61 -7.02 1.80
C GLY A 70 6.95 -8.38 1.61
N GLY A 71 5.62 -8.44 1.57
CA GLY A 71 4.86 -9.70 1.45
C GLY A 71 4.66 -10.46 2.77
N LEU A 72 5.09 -9.92 3.92
CA LEU A 72 4.90 -10.56 5.23
C LEU A 72 3.47 -10.47 5.76
N GLY A 73 2.69 -9.49 5.30
CA GLY A 73 1.33 -9.23 5.79
C GLY A 73 1.26 -8.56 7.17
N ILE A 74 2.40 -8.31 7.80
CA ILE A 74 2.51 -7.65 9.11
C ILE A 74 3.51 -6.49 9.05
N LYS A 75 3.37 -5.54 9.98
CA LYS A 75 4.32 -4.45 10.21
C LYS A 75 4.62 -4.40 11.71
N MET A 76 5.89 -4.16 12.05
CA MET A 76 6.30 -4.01 13.44
C MET A 76 6.13 -2.56 13.87
N TYR A 77 5.46 -2.39 15.00
CA TYR A 77 5.24 -1.10 15.64
C TYR A 77 5.56 -1.21 17.12
N PHE A 78 5.83 -0.06 17.73
CA PHE A 78 5.94 0.03 19.17
C PHE A 78 4.55 -0.03 19.80
N ASP A 79 4.40 -0.92 20.79
CA ASP A 79 3.21 -0.99 21.62
C ASP A 79 3.40 -0.07 22.84
N PRO A 80 2.57 0.98 23.01
CA PRO A 80 2.67 1.89 24.15
C PRO A 80 2.55 1.19 25.50
N GLU A 81 1.74 0.13 25.61
CA GLU A 81 1.54 -0.61 26.87
C GLU A 81 2.79 -1.41 27.26
N LEU A 82 3.59 -1.83 26.27
CA LEU A 82 4.88 -2.48 26.51
C LEU A 82 6.00 -1.46 26.81
N ILE A 83 5.83 -0.20 26.42
CA ILE A 83 6.79 0.88 26.73
C ILE A 83 6.55 1.45 28.12
N VAL A 84 5.28 1.64 28.51
CA VAL A 84 4.85 2.16 29.82
C VAL A 84 3.94 1.12 30.48
N PRO A 85 4.51 0.04 31.05
CA PRO A 85 3.72 -1.04 31.63
C PRO A 85 3.00 -0.66 32.93
N ASP A 86 3.55 0.32 33.66
CA ASP A 86 2.96 0.87 34.88
C ASP A 86 2.95 2.41 34.77
N SER A 87 1.77 2.95 34.49
CA SER A 87 1.53 4.39 34.36
C SER A 87 1.47 5.14 35.70
N ASP A 88 1.43 4.43 36.83
CA ASP A 88 1.42 5.05 38.15
C ASP A 88 2.83 5.43 38.62
N LEU A 89 3.87 4.88 37.98
CA LEU A 89 5.26 5.27 38.22
C LEU A 89 5.56 6.65 37.62
N SER A 90 6.40 7.42 38.29
CA SER A 90 7.00 8.61 37.69
C SER A 90 8.12 8.24 36.70
N LEU A 91 8.50 9.20 35.85
CA LEU A 91 9.66 9.05 34.95
C LEU A 91 10.95 8.70 35.69
N ARG A 92 11.11 9.16 36.95
CA ARG A 92 12.28 8.84 37.78
C ARG A 92 12.21 7.45 38.41
N GLU A 93 11.01 6.95 38.65
CA GLU A 93 10.76 5.60 39.17
C GLU A 93 10.79 4.53 38.07
N GLY A 94 10.98 4.93 36.81
CA GLY A 94 11.19 4.00 35.70
C GLY A 94 9.91 3.65 34.93
N ALA A 95 8.93 4.55 34.87
CA ALA A 95 7.69 4.36 34.11
C ALA A 95 7.93 3.93 32.65
N ILE A 96 8.99 4.43 32.01
CA ILE A 96 9.39 4.02 30.65
C ILE A 96 10.36 2.85 30.74
N ALA A 97 9.87 1.64 30.50
CA ALA A 97 10.62 0.40 30.71
C ALA A 97 11.97 0.34 29.97
N PRO A 98 12.09 0.76 28.68
CA PRO A 98 13.39 0.81 28.00
C PRO A 98 14.42 1.77 28.61
N TRP A 99 14.00 2.66 29.50
CA TRP A 99 14.82 3.69 30.12
C TRP A 99 15.01 3.49 31.62
N ALA A 100 14.33 2.53 32.24
CA ALA A 100 14.32 2.34 33.70
C ALA A 100 15.73 2.21 34.31
N ASP A 101 16.64 1.50 33.63
CA ASP A 101 18.02 1.29 34.10
C ASP A 101 19.02 2.37 33.64
N ARG A 102 18.55 3.46 33.03
CA ARG A 102 19.42 4.56 32.56
C ARG A 102 19.69 5.56 33.68
N HIS A 103 20.79 5.33 34.41
CA HIS A 103 21.17 6.13 35.57
C HIS A 103 22.20 7.25 35.29
N SER A 104 22.53 7.55 34.02
CA SER A 104 23.51 8.61 33.76
C SER A 104 22.98 9.99 34.15
N VAL A 105 23.82 10.79 34.81
CA VAL A 105 23.47 12.16 35.25
C VAL A 105 22.96 13.00 34.09
N TYR A 106 23.61 12.87 32.93
CA TYR A 106 23.21 13.55 31.69
C TYR A 106 21.78 13.15 31.25
N PHE A 107 21.44 11.86 31.29
CA PHE A 107 20.12 11.40 30.90
C PHE A 107 19.03 11.91 31.84
N GLN A 108 19.30 11.95 33.15
CA GLN A 108 18.38 12.54 34.14
C GLN A 108 18.18 14.05 33.92
N GLN A 109 19.26 14.80 33.66
CA GLN A 109 19.17 16.23 33.33
C GLN A 109 18.38 16.49 32.04
N MET A 110 18.54 15.63 31.03
CA MET A 110 17.77 15.70 29.79
C MET A 110 16.28 15.44 30.06
N LEU A 111 15.94 14.40 30.83
CA LEU A 111 14.55 14.12 31.22
C LEU A 111 13.93 15.29 31.99
N ASP A 112 14.66 15.86 32.95
CA ASP A 112 14.20 17.03 33.73
C ASP A 112 13.96 18.25 32.84
N SER A 113 14.85 18.47 31.86
CA SER A 113 14.72 19.56 30.90
C SER A 113 13.47 19.38 30.02
N LEU A 114 13.23 18.17 29.51
CA LEU A 114 12.05 17.85 28.71
C LEU A 114 10.76 17.97 29.53
N ALA A 115 10.77 17.47 30.76
CA ALA A 115 9.67 17.59 31.71
C ALA A 115 9.31 19.06 31.98
N SER A 116 10.31 19.94 32.11
CA SER A 116 10.08 21.38 32.37
C SER A 116 9.35 22.11 31.24
N LEU A 117 9.39 21.59 30.00
CA LEU A 117 8.73 22.18 28.84
C LEU A 117 7.24 21.79 28.73
N ALA A 118 6.82 20.69 29.39
CA ALA A 118 5.44 20.21 29.37
C ALA A 118 5.07 19.60 30.75
N PRO A 119 4.67 20.44 31.73
CA PRO A 119 4.39 20.00 33.10
C PRO A 119 3.28 18.94 33.20
N SER A 120 2.34 18.93 32.26
CA SER A 120 1.26 17.95 32.17
C SER A 120 1.71 16.56 31.71
N ALA A 121 2.89 16.43 31.08
CA ALA A 121 3.44 15.14 30.66
C ALA A 121 4.27 14.45 31.76
N ILE A 122 4.53 15.14 32.87
CA ILE A 122 5.24 14.58 34.05
C ILE A 122 4.32 13.65 34.84
N TYR A 123 3.02 13.92 34.79
CA TYR A 123 1.97 13.08 35.33
C TYR A 123 1.14 12.58 34.16
N ILE A 124 1.58 11.52 33.47
CA ILE A 124 0.68 10.74 32.63
C ILE A 124 -0.25 9.96 33.57
N LYS A 125 -1.15 10.67 34.27
CA LYS A 125 -2.39 10.04 34.70
C LYS A 125 -3.14 9.77 33.40
N ALA A 126 -3.18 8.52 32.99
CA ALA A 126 -4.14 8.07 32.00
C ALA A 126 -5.52 8.54 32.49
N GLU A 127 -6.14 9.49 31.80
CA GLU A 127 -7.57 9.72 32.00
C GLU A 127 -8.28 8.43 31.54
N PRO A 128 -9.05 7.76 32.42
CA PRO A 128 -9.81 6.59 32.00
C PRO A 128 -10.88 7.02 31.00
N ALA A 129 -11.04 6.22 29.95
CA ALA A 129 -12.17 6.31 29.01
C ALA A 129 -13.52 6.05 29.71
#